data_AF-A0A930SMQ0-F1
#
_entry.id   AF-A0A930SMQ0-F1
#
_cell.length_a   1.000
_cell.length_b   1.000
_cell.length_c   1.000
_cell.angle_alpha   90.00
_cell.angle_beta   90.00
_cell.angle_gamma   90.00
#
_symmetry.space_group_name_H-M   'P 1'
#
loop_
_entity.id
_entity.type
_entity.pdbx_description
1 polymer ?
#
loop_
_entity_poly.entity_id
_entity_poly.type
_entity_poly.pdbx_seq_one_letter_code
_entity_poly.pdbx_strand_id
1 'polypeptide(L)'
;MLSVLDTFRGEVAALAAALIWATASAGYAALGKSVPALVLNLAKGLIAIGLILITLLIRQDFMPDTTPTAIALLMLSGAIGIGLGDTAYFESLNCLGARQGLLLESLAPPIAALIAWVFGRGVRWRSSV
;
A
#
# COMPACT_ATOMS: atom_id res chain seq x y z
N MET A 1 -19.68 -12.76 22.00
CA MET A 1 -19.84 -12.17 20.65
C MET A 1 -18.77 -11.11 20.37
N LEU A 2 -18.50 -10.16 21.28
CA LEU A 2 -17.40 -9.19 21.13
C LEU A 2 -15.99 -9.81 21.26
N SER A 3 -15.84 -10.94 21.97
CA SER A 3 -14.55 -11.62 22.16
C SER A 3 -14.00 -12.30 20.90
N VAL A 4 -14.87 -12.80 20.02
CA VAL A 4 -14.47 -13.46 18.76
C VAL A 4 -13.84 -12.45 17.80
N LEU A 5 -14.36 -11.22 17.76
CA LEU A 5 -13.79 -10.14 16.95
C LEU A 5 -12.41 -9.72 17.46
N ASP A 6 -12.15 -9.82 18.77
CA ASP A 6 -10.83 -9.52 19.37
C ASP A 6 -9.81 -10.63 19.06
N THR A 7 -10.26 -11.90 18.97
CA THR A 7 -9.42 -13.02 18.55
C THR A 7 -9.07 -12.96 17.06
N PHE A 8 -9.97 -12.49 16.20
CA PHE A 8 -9.79 -12.47 14.73
C PHE A 8 -9.58 -11.06 14.14
N ARG A 9 -9.06 -10.11 14.92
CA ARG A 9 -8.88 -8.72 14.43
C ARG A 9 -8.00 -8.64 13.20
N GLY A 10 -6.97 -9.49 13.13
CA GLY A 10 -6.02 -9.52 12.02
C GLY A 10 -6.68 -10.00 10.73
N GLU A 11 -7.45 -11.08 10.80
CA GLU A 11 -8.17 -11.68 9.68
C GLU A 11 -9.23 -10.72 9.16
N VAL A 12 -9.99 -10.09 10.05
CA VAL A 12 -11.00 -9.08 9.68
C VAL A 12 -10.33 -7.87 9.04
N ALA A 13 -9.21 -7.38 9.59
CA ALA A 13 -8.46 -6.28 9.01
C ALA A 13 -7.89 -6.63 7.62
N ALA A 14 -7.39 -7.86 7.43
CA ALA A 14 -6.87 -8.32 6.15
C ALA A 14 -7.98 -8.42 5.08
N LEU A 15 -9.13 -8.98 5.42
CA LEU A 15 -10.29 -9.05 4.51
C LEU A 15 -10.84 -7.66 4.17
N ALA A 16 -10.93 -6.78 5.17
CA ALA A 16 -11.35 -5.40 4.97
C ALA A 16 -10.36 -4.65 4.06
N ALA A 17 -9.05 -4.80 4.29
CA ALA A 17 -8.03 -4.22 3.45
C ALA A 17 -8.13 -4.73 2.01
N ALA A 18 -8.30 -6.04 1.80
CA ALA A 18 -8.48 -6.64 0.48
C ALA A 18 -9.72 -6.12 -0.24
N LEU A 19 -10.85 -5.94 0.48
CA LEU A 19 -12.08 -5.40 -0.10
C LEU A 19 -11.95 -3.92 -0.47
N ILE A 20 -11.36 -3.11 0.40
CA ILE A 20 -11.06 -1.70 0.12
C ILE A 20 -10.15 -1.58 -1.09
N TRP A 21 -9.08 -2.38 -1.15
CA TRP A 21 -8.17 -2.39 -2.28
C TRP A 21 -8.86 -2.81 -3.58
N ALA A 22 -9.62 -3.91 -3.59
CA ALA A 22 -10.32 -4.36 -4.79
C ALA A 22 -11.27 -3.30 -5.36
N THR A 23 -12.03 -2.62 -4.48
CA THR A 23 -12.93 -1.54 -4.88
C THR A 23 -12.17 -0.30 -5.37
N ALA A 24 -11.08 0.07 -4.70
CA ALA A 24 -10.22 1.19 -5.11
C ALA A 24 -9.58 0.93 -6.47
N SER A 25 -9.01 -0.25 -6.70
CA SER A 25 -8.39 -0.67 -7.97
C SER A 25 -9.39 -0.65 -9.12
N ALA A 26 -10.64 -1.08 -8.90
CA ALA A 26 -11.70 -0.98 -9.89
C ALA A 26 -12.02 0.49 -10.23
N GLY A 27 -12.08 1.36 -9.21
CA GLY A 27 -12.27 2.80 -9.39
C GLY A 27 -11.11 3.46 -10.15
N TYR A 28 -9.87 3.16 -9.79
CA TYR A 28 -8.67 3.66 -10.48
C TYR A 28 -8.58 3.16 -11.92
N ALA A 29 -8.94 1.91 -12.19
CA ALA A 29 -9.00 1.38 -13.56
C ALA A 29 -10.06 2.09 -14.43
N ALA A 30 -11.15 2.60 -13.83
CA ALA A 30 -12.13 3.39 -14.54
C ALA A 30 -11.60 4.80 -14.84
N LEU A 31 -11.02 5.47 -13.84
CA LEU A 31 -10.45 6.81 -13.96
C LEU A 31 -9.24 6.86 -14.89
N GLY A 32 -8.41 5.83 -14.86
CA GLY A 32 -7.18 5.70 -15.63
C GLY A 32 -7.37 5.60 -17.15
N LYS A 33 -8.59 5.28 -17.61
CA LYS A 33 -8.95 5.40 -19.03
C LYS A 33 -8.95 6.84 -19.54
N SER A 34 -9.07 7.81 -18.64
CA SER A 34 -9.21 9.24 -18.97
C SER A 34 -8.12 10.12 -18.35
N VAL A 35 -7.41 9.62 -17.34
CA VAL A 35 -6.41 10.37 -16.58
C VAL A 35 -5.09 9.60 -16.58
N PRO A 36 -3.95 10.25 -16.92
CA PRO A 36 -2.65 9.60 -16.88
C PRO A 36 -2.28 9.04 -15.50
N ALA A 37 -1.59 7.91 -15.47
CA ALA A 37 -1.17 7.21 -14.25
C ALA A 37 -0.41 8.13 -13.27
N LEU A 38 0.49 8.97 -13.78
CA LEU A 38 1.25 9.92 -12.97
C LEU A 38 0.35 10.93 -12.26
N VAL A 39 -0.68 11.45 -12.94
CA VAL A 39 -1.61 12.42 -12.38
C VAL A 39 -2.49 11.79 -11.31
N LEU A 40 -2.94 10.55 -11.52
CA LEU A 40 -3.67 9.78 -10.52
C LEU A 40 -2.84 9.58 -9.25
N ASN A 41 -1.57 9.22 -9.41
CA ASN A 41 -0.66 9.02 -8.30
C ASN A 41 -0.42 10.33 -7.51
N LEU A 42 -0.18 11.43 -8.21
CA LEU A 42 -0.01 12.75 -7.58
C LEU A 42 -1.28 13.21 -6.83
N ALA A 43 -2.46 13.01 -7.42
CA ALA A 43 -3.73 13.35 -6.78
C ALA A 43 -3.96 12.52 -5.52
N LYS A 44 -3.73 11.20 -5.60
CA LYS A 44 -3.75 10.29 -4.43
C LYS A 44 -2.76 10.74 -3.36
N GLY A 45 -1.55 11.11 -3.76
CA GLY A 45 -0.51 11.63 -2.86
C GLY A 45 -0.91 12.92 -2.16
N LEU A 46 -1.55 13.86 -2.86
CA LEU A 46 -2.02 15.11 -2.27
C LEU A 46 -3.11 14.89 -1.21
N ILE A 47 -4.05 13.98 -1.49
CA ILE A 47 -5.08 13.57 -0.52
C ILE A 47 -4.42 12.92 0.69
N ALA A 48 -3.44 12.02 0.48
CA ALA A 48 -2.72 11.37 1.56
C ALA A 48 -1.98 12.37 2.46
N ILE A 49 -1.31 13.37 1.88
CA ILE A 49 -0.65 14.45 2.64
C ILE A 49 -1.69 15.20 3.48
N GLY A 50 -2.83 15.57 2.92
CA GLY A 50 -3.90 16.23 3.65
C GLY A 50 -4.42 15.41 4.84
N LEU A 51 -4.63 14.11 4.66
CA LEU A 51 -5.06 13.20 5.73
C LEU A 51 -3.99 13.01 6.81
N ILE A 52 -2.72 12.93 6.43
CA ILE A 52 -1.60 12.86 7.38
C ILE A 52 -1.55 14.15 8.22
N LEU A 53 -1.68 15.33 7.59
CA LEU A 53 -1.69 16.61 8.30
C LEU A 53 -2.84 16.68 9.31
N ILE A 54 -4.06 16.27 8.93
CA ILE A 54 -5.20 16.20 9.85
C ILE A 54 -4.91 15.25 11.02
N THR A 55 -4.29 14.10 10.74
CA THR A 55 -3.92 13.11 11.76
C THR A 55 -2.90 13.69 12.75
N LEU A 56 -1.88 14.41 12.26
CA LEU A 56 -0.89 15.08 13.08
C LEU A 56 -1.51 16.18 13.95
N LEU A 57 -2.44 16.96 13.40
CA LEU A 57 -3.18 17.99 14.15
C LEU A 57 -3.97 17.39 15.32
N ILE A 58 -4.64 16.26 15.09
CA ILE A 58 -5.43 15.57 16.13
C ILE A 58 -4.52 14.91 17.17
N ARG A 59 -3.39 14.33 16.75
CA ARG A 59 -2.42 13.66 17.62
C ARG A 59 -1.54 14.63 18.42
N GLN A 60 -1.48 15.90 18.02
CA GLN A 60 -0.60 16.94 18.58
C GLN A 60 0.88 16.56 18.53
N ASP A 61 1.27 15.71 17.57
CA ASP A 61 2.60 15.10 17.51
C ASP A 61 3.30 15.51 16.20
N PHE A 62 3.86 16.71 16.18
CA PHE A 62 4.36 17.35 14.95
C PHE A 62 5.84 17.06 14.65
N MET A 63 6.59 16.54 15.62
CA MET A 63 8.03 16.30 15.48
C MET A 63 8.43 14.97 16.14
N PRO A 64 8.34 13.85 15.40
CA PRO A 64 8.95 12.61 15.85
C PRO A 64 10.47 12.77 15.87
N ASP A 65 11.12 12.42 16.98
CA ASP A 65 12.59 12.34 17.11
C ASP A 65 13.13 11.30 16.12
N THR A 66 13.42 11.76 14.90
CA THR A 66 13.79 10.91 13.77
C THR A 66 15.18 11.29 13.29
N THR A 67 16.03 10.28 13.12
CA THR A 67 17.39 10.51 12.63
C THR A 67 17.38 11.00 11.17
N PRO A 68 18.33 11.85 10.75
CA PRO A 68 18.43 12.30 9.36
C PRO A 68 18.55 11.14 8.36
N THR A 69 19.17 10.04 8.80
CA THR A 69 19.28 8.80 8.01
C THR A 69 17.93 8.14 7.79
N ALA A 70 17.07 8.08 8.82
CA ALA A 70 15.72 7.54 8.67
C ALA A 70 14.89 8.40 7.72
N ILE A 71 14.98 9.73 7.80
CA ILE A 71 14.30 10.63 6.85
C ILE A 71 14.80 10.40 5.42
N ALA A 72 16.11 10.31 5.20
CA ALA A 72 16.68 10.08 3.87
C ALA A 72 16.21 8.73 3.28
N LEU A 73 16.20 7.67 4.08
CA LEU A 73 15.69 6.36 3.67
C LEU A 73 14.19 6.40 3.36
N LEU A 74 13.41 7.15 4.13
CA LEU A 74 11.96 7.29 3.94
C LEU A 74 11.64 8.06 2.65
N MET A 75 12.40 9.12 2.36
CA MET A 75 12.30 9.86 1.10
C MET A 75 12.69 8.98 -0.11
N LEU A 76 13.77 8.21 0.00
CA LEU A 76 14.20 7.30 -1.06
C LEU A 76 13.16 6.19 -1.29
N SER A 77 12.66 5.60 -0.20
CA SER A 77 11.62 4.57 -0.25
C SER A 77 10.32 5.12 -0.84
N GLY A 78 9.92 6.34 -0.47
CA GLY A 78 8.76 7.02 -1.04
C GLY A 78 8.91 7.28 -2.54
N ALA A 79 10.07 7.75 -2.99
CA ALA A 79 10.32 7.99 -4.41
C ALA A 79 10.24 6.71 -5.25
N ILE A 80 10.80 5.61 -4.74
CA ILE A 80 10.79 4.32 -5.45
C ILE A 80 9.42 3.64 -5.36
N GLY A 81 8.85 3.53 -4.16
CA GLY A 81 7.58 2.83 -3.93
C GLY A 81 6.38 3.63 -4.39
N ILE A 82 6.14 4.79 -3.77
CA ILE A 82 4.98 5.63 -4.08
C ILE A 82 5.19 6.31 -5.44
N GLY A 83 6.38 6.82 -5.75
CA GLY A 83 6.63 7.48 -7.03
C GLY A 83 6.60 6.51 -8.20
N LEU A 84 7.62 5.65 -8.32
CA LEU A 84 7.76 4.72 -9.45
C LEU A 84 6.78 3.54 -9.36
N GLY A 85 6.65 2.92 -8.20
CA GLY A 85 5.80 1.74 -8.00
C GLY A 85 4.32 2.01 -8.27
N ASP A 86 3.70 2.98 -7.58
CA ASP A 86 2.27 3.28 -7.80
C ASP A 86 2.00 3.78 -9.23
N THR A 87 2.92 4.53 -9.83
CA THR A 87 2.76 4.96 -11.24
C THR A 87 2.78 3.76 -12.18
N ALA A 88 3.71 2.82 -12.00
CA ALA A 88 3.75 1.58 -12.78
C ALA A 88 2.49 0.71 -12.54
N TYR A 89 1.98 0.69 -11.32
CA TYR A 89 0.72 0.02 -10.98
C TYR A 89 -0.47 0.62 -11.74
N PHE A 90 -0.66 1.94 -11.69
CA PHE A 90 -1.73 2.60 -12.43
C PHE A 90 -1.57 2.44 -13.94
N GLU A 91 -0.34 2.46 -14.46
CA GLU A 91 -0.07 2.22 -15.87
C GLU A 91 -0.43 0.77 -16.27
N SER A 92 -0.16 -0.21 -15.40
CA SER A 92 -0.57 -1.60 -15.63
C SER A 92 -2.10 -1.75 -15.66
N LEU A 93 -2.82 -1.02 -14.81
CA LEU A 93 -4.28 -0.97 -14.83
C LEU A 93 -4.82 -0.34 -16.11
N ASN A 94 -4.14 0.70 -16.64
CA ASN A 94 -4.50 1.37 -17.88
C ASN A 94 -4.29 0.46 -19.10
N CYS A 95 -3.16 -0.25 -19.16
CA CYS A 95 -2.81 -1.11 -20.29
C CYS A 95 -3.59 -2.43 -20.32
N LEU A 96 -3.80 -3.07 -19.16
CA LEU A 96 -4.34 -4.44 -19.07
C LEU A 96 -5.81 -4.47 -18.63
N GLY A 97 -6.32 -3.38 -18.07
CA GLY A 97 -7.66 -3.30 -17.47
C GLY A 97 -7.78 -4.08 -16.15
N ALA A 98 -8.86 -3.81 -15.41
CA ALA A 98 -9.06 -4.32 -14.04
C ALA A 98 -8.96 -5.86 -13.92
N ARG A 99 -9.39 -6.61 -14.93
CA ARG A 99 -9.44 -8.08 -14.89
C ARG A 99 -8.05 -8.73 -14.92
N GLN A 100 -7.12 -8.17 -15.70
CA GLN A 100 -5.75 -8.69 -15.80
C GLN A 100 -4.85 -8.07 -14.70
N GLY A 101 -5.14 -6.83 -14.27
CA GLY A 101 -4.49 -6.23 -13.10
C GLY A 101 -4.68 -7.04 -11.82
N LEU A 102 -5.90 -7.58 -11.58
CA LEU A 102 -6.17 -8.47 -10.45
C LEU A 102 -5.36 -9.79 -10.48
N LEU A 103 -5.07 -10.32 -11.66
CA LEU A 103 -4.20 -11.50 -11.80
C LEU A 103 -2.75 -11.15 -11.46
N LEU A 104 -2.26 -9.99 -11.87
CA LEU A 104 -0.95 -9.50 -11.47
C LEU A 104 -0.85 -9.23 -9.97
N GLU A 105 -1.89 -8.67 -9.34
CA GLU A 105 -1.93 -8.51 -7.88
C GLU A 105 -1.92 -9.85 -7.14
N SER A 106 -2.53 -10.90 -7.69
CA SER A 106 -2.47 -12.23 -7.07
C SER A 106 -1.04 -12.81 -7.02
N LEU A 107 -0.13 -12.29 -7.83
CA LEU A 107 1.30 -12.62 -7.81
C LEU A 107 2.09 -11.76 -6.80
N ALA A 108 1.51 -10.68 -6.28
CA ALA A 108 2.19 -9.83 -5.31
C ALA A 108 2.56 -10.59 -4.02
N PRO A 109 1.69 -11.41 -3.39
CA PRO A 109 2.07 -12.20 -2.22
C PRO A 109 3.24 -13.18 -2.45
N PRO A 110 3.27 -14.02 -3.51
CA PRO A 110 4.41 -14.91 -3.75
C PRO A 110 5.69 -14.15 -4.13
N ILE A 111 5.61 -13.05 -4.88
CA ILE A 111 6.78 -12.22 -5.20
C ILE A 111 7.32 -11.55 -3.92
N ALA A 112 6.44 -11.00 -3.09
CA ALA A 112 6.82 -10.40 -1.81
C ALA A 112 7.46 -11.45 -0.88
N ALA A 113 6.91 -12.67 -0.82
CA ALA A 113 7.49 -13.77 -0.06
C ALA A 113 8.88 -14.17 -0.59
N LEU A 114 9.08 -14.20 -1.91
CA LEU A 114 10.37 -14.49 -2.53
C LEU A 114 11.40 -13.40 -2.22
N ILE A 115 11.03 -12.12 -2.37
CA ILE A 115 11.90 -10.98 -2.05
C ILE A 115 12.26 -11.00 -0.56
N ALA A 116 11.28 -11.25 0.31
CA ALA A 116 11.49 -11.40 1.75
C ALA A 116 12.40 -12.60 2.08
N TRP A 117 12.34 -13.69 1.32
CA TRP A 117 13.25 -14.82 1.50
C TRP A 117 14.70 -14.50 1.07
N VAL A 118 14.88 -13.75 -0.02
CA VAL A 118 16.21 -13.39 -0.54
C VAL A 118 16.88 -12.31 0.31
N PHE A 119 16.14 -11.27 0.73
CA PHE A 119 16.69 -10.13 1.46
C PHE A 119 16.49 -10.23 2.97
N GLY A 120 15.37 -10.81 3.41
CA GLY A 120 15.10 -11.08 4.82
C GLY A 120 15.86 -12.33 5.25
N ARG A 121 17.04 -12.13 5.86
CA ARG A 121 17.76 -13.19 6.56
C ARG A 121 16.82 -13.89 7.55
N GLY A 122 16.35 -15.08 7.17
CA GLY A 122 15.54 -15.97 8.01
C GLY A 122 14.08 -15.57 8.15
N VAL A 123 13.26 -15.81 7.12
CA VAL A 123 11.82 -16.02 7.34
C VAL A 123 11.68 -17.29 8.17
N ARG A 124 11.73 -17.15 9.50
CA ARG A 124 11.51 -18.24 10.44
C ARG A 124 10.01 -18.49 10.46
N TRP A 125 9.56 -19.41 9.61
CA TRP A 125 8.20 -19.94 9.50
C TRP A 125 7.73 -20.71 10.74
N ARG A 126 8.05 -20.23 11.95
CA ARG A 126 7.59 -20.87 13.18
C ARG A 126 6.41 -20.11 13.71
N SER A 127 5.22 -20.50 13.24
CA SER A 127 4.01 -20.43 14.04
C SER A 127 4.32 -21.07 15.39
N SER A 128 4.51 -20.23 16.40
CA SER A 128 4.51 -20.69 17.78
C SER A 128 3.15 -20.28 18.32
N VAL A 129 2.31 -21.31 18.43
CA VAL A 129 1.06 -21.37 19.20
C VAL A 129 1.24 -20.70 20.56
#